data_AF-A0A8T7CP41-F1
#
_entry.id   AF-A0A8T7CP41-F1
#
_cell.length_a   1.000
_cell.length_b   1.000
_cell.length_c   1.000
_cell.angle_alpha   90.00
_cell.angle_beta   90.00
_cell.angle_gamma   90.00
#
_symmetry.space_group_name_H-M   'P 1'
#
loop_
_entity.id
_entity.type
_entity.pdbx_description
1 polymer ?
#
loop_
_entity_poly.entity_id
_entity_poly.type
_entity_poly.pdbx_seq_one_letter_code
_entity_poly.pdbx_strand_id
1 'polypeptide(L)'
;DSALMQVFDDNFASIEALLSRQQDPLQVASQWQKQDGMRTLHWFSGWVTDMIRLASAATPPQLDYLGLRPRLQVLAKQLELSTLHRFLEQLNEARRLLATSTVNPQLLFEELLVRWSALPRR
;
A
#
# COMPACT_ATOMS: atom_id res chain seq x y z
N ASP A 1 -14.16 -10.94 11.45
CA ASP A 1 -13.26 -12.08 11.61
C ASP A 1 -11.92 -11.55 12.10
N SER A 2 -11.49 -11.99 13.29
CA SER A 2 -10.32 -11.41 14.00
C SER A 2 -9.01 -11.62 13.20
N ALA A 3 -8.88 -12.77 12.53
CA ALA A 3 -7.67 -13.09 11.76
C ALA A 3 -7.49 -12.16 10.55
N LEU A 4 -8.57 -11.81 9.85
CA LEU A 4 -8.49 -10.90 8.72
C LEU A 4 -8.10 -9.47 9.13
N MET A 5 -8.56 -9.04 10.30
CA MET A 5 -8.18 -7.74 10.85
C MET A 5 -6.70 -7.71 11.23
N GLN A 6 -6.18 -8.79 11.80
CA GLN A 6 -4.75 -8.92 12.07
C GLN A 6 -3.91 -8.84 10.78
N VAL A 7 -4.29 -9.56 9.72
CA VAL A 7 -3.57 -9.51 8.43
C VAL A 7 -3.61 -8.09 7.83
N PHE A 8 -4.74 -7.39 7.94
CA PHE A 8 -4.86 -6.01 7.50
C PHE A 8 -3.88 -5.10 8.26
N ASP A 9 -3.84 -5.21 9.59
CA ASP A 9 -2.97 -4.39 10.44
C ASP A 9 -1.48 -4.71 10.22
N ASP A 10 -1.13 -5.99 10.09
CA ASP A 10 0.24 -6.45 9.81
C ASP A 10 0.73 -5.95 8.43
N ASN A 11 -0.13 -6.02 7.42
CA ASN A 11 0.19 -5.51 6.09
C ASN A 11 0.37 -3.98 6.11
N PHE A 12 -0.47 -3.26 6.86
CA PHE A 12 -0.32 -1.81 6.99
C PHE A 12 0.99 -1.45 7.73
N ALA A 13 1.31 -2.16 8.81
CA ALA A 13 2.58 -1.99 9.51
C ALA A 13 3.79 -2.28 8.60
N SER A 14 3.67 -3.27 7.71
CA SER A 14 4.73 -3.59 6.75
C SER A 14 5.00 -2.43 5.78
N ILE A 15 3.97 -1.78 5.24
CA ILE A 15 4.18 -0.64 4.33
C ILE A 15 4.78 0.58 5.06
N GLU A 16 4.47 0.79 6.34
CA GLU A 16 5.13 1.81 7.17
C GLU A 16 6.61 1.48 7.37
N ALA A 17 6.93 0.24 7.72
CA ALA A 17 8.30 -0.22 7.97
C ALA A 17 9.17 -0.21 6.70
N LEU A 18 8.59 -0.50 5.54
CA LEU A 18 9.28 -0.39 4.26
C LEU A 18 9.63 1.06 3.93
N LEU A 19 8.71 2.00 4.16
CA LEU A 19 9.02 3.41 4.00
C LEU A 19 10.11 3.86 4.95
N SER A 20 10.18 3.36 6.18
CA SER A 20 11.25 3.69 7.11
C SER A 20 12.54 2.89 6.91
N ARG A 21 12.60 1.99 5.91
CA ARG A 21 13.72 1.06 5.63
C ARG A 21 14.05 0.13 6.79
N GLN A 22 13.05 -0.21 7.60
CA GLN A 22 13.17 -1.12 8.73
C GLN A 22 12.82 -2.57 8.36
N GLN A 23 12.32 -2.79 7.13
CA GLN A 23 12.05 -4.12 6.58
C GLN A 23 12.57 -4.25 5.15
N ASP A 24 12.84 -5.49 4.76
CA ASP A 24 13.21 -5.86 3.39
C ASP A 24 11.93 -6.10 2.54
N PRO A 25 11.74 -5.39 1.42
CA PRO A 25 10.58 -5.58 0.54
C PRO A 25 10.43 -7.01 0.03
N LEU A 26 11.52 -7.77 -0.17
CA LEU A 26 11.45 -9.15 -0.64
C LEU A 26 10.89 -10.10 0.42
N GLN A 27 11.25 -9.86 1.70
CA GLN A 27 10.72 -10.62 2.82
C GLN A 27 9.22 -10.36 3.00
N VAL A 28 8.80 -9.09 2.90
CA VAL A 28 7.37 -8.71 2.97
C VAL A 28 6.60 -9.32 1.78
N ALA A 29 7.16 -9.30 0.58
CA ALA A 29 6.54 -9.92 -0.60
C ALA A 29 6.28 -11.42 -0.40
N SER A 30 7.27 -12.16 0.14
CA SER A 30 7.11 -13.59 0.47
C SER A 30 6.00 -13.87 1.48
N GLN A 31 5.76 -12.94 2.42
CA GLN A 31 4.66 -13.05 3.37
C GLN A 31 3.31 -12.78 2.66
N TRP A 32 3.25 -11.75 1.82
CA TRP A 32 2.03 -11.35 1.11
C TRP A 32 1.61 -12.38 0.04
N GLN A 33 2.56 -13.08 -0.57
CA GLN A 33 2.28 -14.16 -1.53
C GLN A 33 1.39 -15.27 -0.96
N LYS A 34 1.44 -15.49 0.36
CA LYS A 34 0.64 -16.52 1.05
C LYS A 34 -0.80 -16.06 1.34
N GLN A 35 -1.14 -14.82 1.02
CA GLN A 35 -2.43 -14.19 1.29
C GLN A 35 -3.28 -14.12 0.02
N ASP A 36 -4.52 -13.64 0.16
CA ASP A 36 -5.38 -13.29 -0.98
C ASP A 36 -4.84 -12.03 -1.67
N GLY A 37 -4.18 -12.22 -2.81
CA GLY A 37 -3.49 -11.11 -3.49
C GLY A 37 -4.43 -9.99 -3.96
N MET A 38 -5.66 -10.31 -4.38
CA MET A 38 -6.63 -9.30 -4.81
C MET A 38 -7.07 -8.44 -3.63
N ARG A 39 -7.28 -9.06 -2.47
CA ARG A 39 -7.61 -8.35 -1.23
C ARG A 39 -6.46 -7.51 -0.72
N THR A 40 -5.25 -8.05 -0.72
CA THR A 40 -4.04 -7.33 -0.28
C THR A 40 -3.80 -6.09 -1.15
N LEU A 41 -3.93 -6.20 -2.47
CA LEU A 41 -3.82 -5.04 -3.37
C LEU A 41 -4.99 -4.06 -3.23
N HIS A 42 -6.19 -4.54 -2.93
CA HIS A 42 -7.35 -3.68 -2.66
C HIS A 42 -7.11 -2.80 -1.42
N TRP A 43 -6.64 -3.37 -0.32
CA TRP A 43 -6.29 -2.61 0.88
C TRP A 43 -5.18 -1.60 0.60
N PHE A 44 -4.12 -2.02 -0.09
CA PHE A 44 -3.01 -1.12 -0.41
C PHE A 44 -3.45 0.08 -1.28
N SER A 45 -4.28 -0.18 -2.29
CA SER A 45 -4.86 0.88 -3.13
C SER A 45 -5.70 1.85 -2.31
N GLY A 46 -6.48 1.32 -1.36
CA GLY A 46 -7.31 2.10 -0.45
C GLY A 46 -6.49 3.00 0.48
N TRP A 47 -5.41 2.47 1.08
CA TRP A 47 -4.50 3.27 1.91
C TRP A 47 -3.84 4.39 1.11
N VAL A 48 -3.36 4.11 -0.10
CA VAL A 48 -2.76 5.11 -0.99
C VAL A 48 -3.77 6.18 -1.40
N THR A 49 -5.01 5.78 -1.66
CA THR A 49 -6.11 6.71 -1.97
C THR A 49 -6.39 7.66 -0.80
N ASP A 50 -6.47 7.16 0.42
CA ASP A 50 -6.65 8.01 1.60
C ASP A 50 -5.43 8.90 1.87
N MET A 51 -4.21 8.42 1.62
CA MET A 51 -3.01 9.27 1.67
C MET A 51 -3.08 10.42 0.66
N ILE A 52 -3.53 10.17 -0.57
CA ILE A 52 -3.75 11.20 -1.60
C ILE A 52 -4.76 12.24 -1.12
N ARG A 53 -5.90 11.79 -0.57
CA ARG A 53 -6.95 12.68 -0.04
C ARG A 53 -6.42 13.56 1.10
N LEU A 54 -5.68 12.98 2.05
CA LEU A 54 -5.06 13.68 3.18
C LEU A 54 -3.92 14.62 2.78
N ALA A 55 -3.22 14.33 1.70
CA ALA A 55 -2.20 15.22 1.12
C ALA A 55 -2.81 16.37 0.32
N SER A 56 -4.03 16.20 -0.20
CA SER A 56 -4.72 17.20 -1.03
C SER A 56 -5.56 18.19 -0.22
N ALA A 57 -6.05 17.78 0.96
CA ALA A 57 -6.86 18.63 1.84
C ALA A 57 -6.63 18.28 3.31
N ALA A 58 -6.64 19.31 4.19
CA ALA A 58 -6.53 19.11 5.64
C ALA A 58 -7.72 18.33 6.24
N THR A 59 -8.90 18.51 5.64
CA THR A 59 -10.14 17.84 6.05
C THR A 59 -10.84 17.29 4.80
N PRO A 60 -10.39 16.15 4.26
CA PRO A 60 -11.02 15.56 3.09
C PRO A 60 -12.46 15.12 3.44
N PRO A 61 -13.40 15.19 2.47
CA PRO A 61 -14.81 14.90 2.71
C PRO A 61 -15.07 13.41 3.04
N GLN A 62 -14.17 12.51 2.63
CA GLN A 62 -14.28 11.08 2.87
C GLN A 62 -12.89 10.47 3.06
N LEU A 63 -12.82 9.47 3.95
CA LEU A 63 -11.71 8.52 4.07
C LEU A 63 -12.30 7.13 4.21
N ASP A 64 -11.72 6.15 3.51
CA ASP A 64 -12.20 4.77 3.55
C ASP A 64 -11.71 4.04 4.82
N TYR A 65 -10.59 4.48 5.40
CA TYR A 65 -9.96 3.90 6.60
C TYR A 65 -9.79 4.94 7.72
N LEU A 66 -10.90 5.45 8.25
CA LEU A 66 -10.91 6.47 9.32
C LEU A 66 -10.03 6.11 10.53
N GLY A 67 -10.01 4.83 10.93
CA GLY A 67 -9.19 4.36 12.05
C GLY A 67 -7.67 4.49 11.83
N LEU A 68 -7.23 4.53 10.57
CA LEU A 68 -5.83 4.71 10.20
C LEU A 68 -5.45 6.17 9.94
N ARG A 69 -6.40 7.12 10.03
CA ARG A 69 -6.17 8.54 9.67
C ARG A 69 -4.87 9.12 10.25
N PRO A 70 -4.54 8.98 11.56
CA PRO A 70 -3.32 9.57 12.10
C PRO A 70 -2.06 9.01 11.44
N ARG A 71 -2.02 7.70 11.19
CA ARG A 71 -0.89 7.00 10.58
C ARG A 71 -0.76 7.33 9.08
N LEU A 72 -1.87 7.28 8.35
CA LEU A 72 -1.93 7.67 6.94
C LEU A 72 -1.51 9.13 6.73
N GLN A 73 -1.91 10.04 7.63
CA GLN A 73 -1.50 11.45 7.57
C GLN A 73 0.02 11.62 7.75
N VAL A 74 0.64 10.83 8.63
CA VAL A 74 2.10 10.85 8.85
C VAL A 74 2.84 10.39 7.59
N LEU A 75 2.37 9.32 6.93
CA LEU A 75 2.96 8.87 5.66
C LEU A 75 2.74 9.88 4.53
N ALA A 76 1.52 10.40 4.39
CA ALA A 76 1.16 11.36 3.35
C ALA A 76 1.98 12.66 3.42
N LYS A 77 2.41 13.08 4.62
CA LYS A 77 3.29 14.25 4.81
C LYS A 77 4.74 13.99 4.36
N GLN A 78 5.18 12.75 4.37
CA GLN A 78 6.55 12.36 3.98
C GLN A 78 6.70 12.13 2.48
N LEU A 79 5.61 11.98 1.74
CA LEU A 79 5.63 11.58 0.34
C LEU A 79 5.10 12.67 -0.58
N GLU A 80 5.67 12.78 -1.77
CA GLU A 80 5.17 13.70 -2.79
C GLU A 80 3.81 13.27 -3.32
N LEU A 81 2.86 14.21 -3.44
CA LEU A 81 1.50 13.91 -3.91
C LEU A 81 1.53 13.26 -5.30
N SER A 82 2.39 13.77 -6.19
CA SER A 82 2.56 13.22 -7.54
C SER A 82 3.07 11.78 -7.53
N THR A 83 3.89 11.40 -6.54
CA THR A 83 4.42 10.02 -6.42
C THR A 83 3.36 9.05 -5.92
N LEU A 84 2.49 9.49 -5.01
CA LEU A 84 1.36 8.69 -4.55
C LEU A 84 0.39 8.39 -5.69
N HIS A 85 0.08 9.39 -6.53
CA HIS A 85 -0.74 9.16 -7.73
C HIS A 85 -0.11 8.16 -8.69
N ARG A 86 1.19 8.31 -9.01
CA ARG A 86 1.89 7.35 -9.90
C ARG A 86 1.89 5.95 -9.32
N PHE A 87 2.08 5.82 -8.00
CA PHE A 87 2.07 4.52 -7.34
C PHE A 87 0.67 3.90 -7.31
N LEU A 88 -0.40 4.70 -7.16
CA LEU A 88 -1.77 4.21 -7.26
C LEU A 88 -2.08 3.60 -8.64
N GLU A 89 -1.58 4.21 -9.72
CA GLU A 89 -1.72 3.64 -11.06
C GLU A 89 -1.02 2.28 -11.19
N GLN A 90 0.17 2.13 -10.59
CA GLN A 90 0.88 0.84 -10.55
C GLN A 90 0.10 -0.23 -9.77
N LEU A 91 -0.57 0.14 -8.68
CA LEU A 91 -1.44 -0.78 -7.94
C LEU A 91 -2.67 -1.20 -8.76
N ASN A 92 -3.29 -0.27 -9.48
CA ASN A 92 -4.42 -0.56 -10.36
C ASN A 92 -4.01 -1.50 -11.50
N GLU A 93 -2.85 -1.26 -12.10
CA GLU A 93 -2.25 -2.15 -13.11
C GLU A 93 -2.01 -3.56 -12.55
N ALA A 94 -1.38 -3.66 -11.39
CA ALA A 94 -1.11 -4.94 -10.74
C ALA A 94 -2.39 -5.72 -10.44
N ARG A 95 -3.45 -5.04 -9.99
CA ARG A 95 -4.77 -5.65 -9.77
C ARG A 95 -5.38 -6.18 -11.06
N ARG A 96 -5.27 -5.42 -12.17
CA ARG A 96 -5.74 -5.86 -13.47
C ARG A 96 -4.99 -7.12 -13.92
N LEU A 97 -3.66 -7.10 -13.86
CA LEU A 97 -2.83 -8.25 -14.24
C LEU A 97 -3.18 -9.50 -13.43
N LEU A 98 -3.33 -9.36 -12.10
CA LEU A 98 -3.70 -10.48 -11.23
C LEU A 98 -5.10 -11.04 -11.55
N ALA A 99 -6.02 -10.20 -12.01
CA ALA A 99 -7.37 -10.62 -12.36
C ALA A 99 -7.50 -11.25 -13.76
N THR A 100 -6.68 -10.82 -14.74
CA THR A 100 -6.86 -11.17 -16.16
C THR A 100 -5.77 -12.09 -16.73
N SER A 101 -4.73 -12.41 -15.96
CA SER A 101 -3.57 -13.16 -16.48
C SER A 101 -2.92 -14.06 -15.43
N THR A 102 -2.09 -15.00 -15.88
CA THR A 102 -1.30 -15.89 -15.01
C THR A 102 0.03 -15.25 -14.62
N VAL A 103 -0.02 -14.06 -14.01
CA VAL A 103 1.19 -13.43 -13.44
C VAL A 103 1.64 -14.15 -12.18
N ASN A 104 2.94 -14.18 -11.93
CA ASN A 104 3.50 -14.70 -10.68
C ASN A 104 3.24 -13.68 -9.54
N PRO A 105 2.40 -13.98 -8.54
CA PRO A 105 2.07 -13.02 -7.48
C PRO A 105 3.28 -12.62 -6.63
N GLN A 106 4.26 -13.51 -6.48
CA GLN A 106 5.50 -13.20 -5.74
C GLN A 106 6.23 -12.03 -6.41
N LEU A 107 6.53 -12.17 -7.70
CA LEU A 107 7.26 -11.17 -8.47
C LEU A 107 6.50 -9.84 -8.53
N LEU A 108 5.17 -9.92 -8.66
CA LEU A 108 4.31 -8.74 -8.64
C LEU A 108 4.42 -7.97 -7.31
N PHE A 109 4.38 -8.67 -6.18
CA PHE A 109 4.53 -8.04 -4.87
C PHE A 109 5.96 -7.53 -4.63
N GLU A 110 6.98 -8.27 -5.04
CA GLU A 110 8.38 -7.82 -4.96
C GLU A 110 8.56 -6.49 -5.69
N GLU A 111 8.08 -6.40 -6.94
CA GLU A 111 8.19 -5.17 -7.73
C GLU A 111 7.47 -3.99 -7.05
N LEU A 112 6.23 -4.19 -6.60
CA LEU A 112 5.45 -3.14 -5.94
C LEU A 112 6.09 -2.67 -4.63
N LEU A 113 6.53 -3.60 -3.79
CA LEU A 113 7.07 -3.27 -2.46
C LEU A 113 8.47 -2.66 -2.56
N VAL A 114 9.28 -3.07 -3.53
CA VAL A 114 10.55 -2.39 -3.85
C VAL A 114 10.27 -0.95 -4.27
N ARG A 115 9.35 -0.73 -5.22
CA ARG A 115 8.97 0.63 -5.66
C ARG A 115 8.45 1.48 -4.52
N TRP A 116 7.60 0.91 -3.65
CA TRP A 116 7.09 1.59 -2.45
C TRP A 116 8.21 2.03 -1.51
N SER A 117 9.14 1.11 -1.18
CA SER A 117 10.28 1.39 -0.29
C SER A 117 11.23 2.48 -0.82
N ALA A 118 11.23 2.66 -2.15
CA ALA A 118 12.07 3.59 -2.88
C ALA A 118 11.36 4.89 -3.28
N LEU A 119 10.10 5.11 -2.88
CA LEU A 119 9.41 6.36 -3.17
C LEU A 119 10.21 7.55 -2.62
N PRO A 120 10.38 8.62 -3.40
CA PRO A 120 11.11 9.78 -2.95
C PRO A 120 10.31 10.46 -1.84
N ARG A 121 11.04 10.84 -0.78
CA ARG A 121 10.47 11.54 0.37
C ARG A 121 10.63 13.05 0.19
N ARG A 122 9.74 13.80 0.84
CA ARG A 122 9.82 15.27 0.93
C ARG A 122 10.96 15.72 1.82
#